data_AF-A0A6S7K9R2-F1
#
_entry.id   AF-A0A6S7K9R2-F1
#
_cell.length_a   1.000
_cell.length_b   1.000
_cell.length_c   1.000
_cell.angle_alpha   90.00
_cell.angle_beta   90.00
_cell.angle_gamma   90.00
#
_symmetry.space_group_name_H-M   'P 1'
#
loop_
_entity.id
_entity.type
_entity.pdbx_description
1 polymer ?
#
loop_
_entity_poly.entity_id
_entity_poly.type
_entity_poly.pdbx_seq_one_letter_code
_entity_poly.pdbx_strand_id
1 'polypeptide(L)' 'MKKLDETRLPPKEDFFSSLTNEEISNEDYARAQEVWKGFECKTLWDYSEVYLKTDIDLLTDIFEDFRKMAKNTYGLDPL' A
#
# COMPACT_ATOMS: atom_id res chain seq x y z
N MET A 1 -1.19 -7.93 -17.51
CA MET A 1 -2.65 -7.99 -17.35
C MET A 1 -3.09 -9.30 -16.71
N LYS A 2 -2.77 -10.49 -17.24
CA LYS A 2 -3.21 -11.79 -16.69
C LYS A 2 -3.10 -12.00 -15.16
N LYS A 3 -2.09 -11.45 -14.49
CA LYS A 3 -1.96 -11.53 -13.02
C LYS A 3 -2.92 -10.62 -12.26
N LEU A 4 -3.19 -9.42 -12.76
CA LEU A 4 -4.09 -8.47 -12.09
C LEU A 4 -5.54 -8.90 -12.19
N ASP A 5 -5.86 -9.71 -13.20
CA ASP A 5 -7.19 -10.31 -13.39
C ASP A 5 -7.46 -11.49 -12.43
N GLU A 6 -6.48 -11.92 -11.62
CA GLU A 6 -6.66 -13.01 -10.66
C GLU A 6 -7.69 -12.65 -9.59
N THR A 7 -8.64 -13.55 -9.37
CA THR A 7 -9.83 -13.26 -8.54
C THR A 7 -9.68 -13.68 -7.08
N ARG A 8 -8.45 -13.92 -6.64
CA ARG A 8 -8.13 -14.34 -5.27
C ARG A 8 -6.86 -13.67 -4.81
N LEU A 9 -6.77 -13.43 -3.51
CA LEU A 9 -5.51 -13.08 -2.89
C LEU A 9 -4.51 -14.26 -3.08
N PRO A 10 -3.24 -14.00 -3.41
CA PRO A 10 -2.22 -15.04 -3.50
C PRO A 10 -2.11 -15.82 -2.19
N PRO A 11 -1.75 -17.10 -2.25
CA PRO A 11 -1.44 -17.89 -1.06
C PRO A 11 -0.20 -17.33 -0.35
N LYS A 12 -0.05 -17.61 0.94
CA LYS A 12 0.98 -17.01 1.80
C LYS A 12 2.41 -17.26 1.28
N GLU A 13 2.62 -18.42 0.68
CA GLU A 13 3.90 -18.89 0.13
C GLU A 13 4.38 -17.99 -1.04
N ASP A 14 3.45 -17.35 -1.75
CA ASP A 14 3.76 -16.45 -2.85
C ASP A 14 4.23 -15.05 -2.37
N PHE A 15 4.24 -14.79 -1.06
CA PHE A 15 4.75 -13.56 -0.45
C PHE A 15 6.21 -13.66 0.02
N PHE A 16 6.94 -14.73 -0.35
CA PHE A 16 8.34 -14.89 0.03
C PHE A 16 9.22 -13.73 -0.50
N SER A 17 9.95 -13.09 0.41
CA SER A 17 10.87 -11.98 0.08
C SER A 17 12.26 -12.53 -0.22
N SER A 18 12.70 -12.45 -1.48
CA SER A 18 14.07 -12.83 -1.84
C SER A 18 15.14 -11.87 -1.28
N LEU A 19 14.74 -10.67 -0.84
CA LEU A 19 15.64 -9.67 -0.28
C LEU A 19 16.02 -10.00 1.17
N THR A 20 15.04 -10.44 1.96
CA THR A 20 15.23 -10.83 3.37
C THR A 20 15.36 -12.34 3.56
N ASN A 21 15.05 -13.12 2.52
CA ASN A 21 14.99 -14.58 2.53
C ASN A 21 14.02 -15.11 3.60
N GLU A 22 12.87 -14.43 3.75
CA GLU A 22 11.86 -14.69 4.77
C GLU A 22 10.46 -14.77 4.14
N GLU A 23 9.60 -15.59 4.76
CA GLU A 23 8.17 -15.57 4.48
C GLU A 23 7.50 -14.34 5.11
N ILE A 24 6.35 -13.95 4.57
CA ILE A 24 5.49 -12.97 5.23
C ILE A 24 5.08 -13.47 6.63
N SER A 25 5.00 -12.55 7.60
CA SER A 25 4.48 -12.88 8.93
C SER A 25 3.01 -13.32 8.84
N ASN A 26 2.54 -14.07 9.83
CA ASN A 26 1.12 -14.46 9.87
C ASN A 26 0.23 -13.22 10.03
N GLU A 27 0.71 -12.25 10.80
CA GLU A 27 0.05 -10.99 11.10
C GLU A 27 -0.09 -10.13 9.83
N ASP A 28 0.97 -10.01 9.03
CA ASP A 28 0.91 -9.25 7.77
C ASP A 28 0.03 -9.92 6.72
N TYR A 29 0.04 -11.25 6.65
CA TYR A 29 -0.85 -11.98 5.75
C TYR A 29 -2.32 -11.86 6.20
N ALA A 30 -2.60 -11.93 7.51
CA ALA A 30 -3.95 -11.70 8.04
C ALA A 30 -4.44 -10.29 7.69
N ARG A 31 -3.58 -9.27 7.81
CA ARG A 31 -3.89 -7.91 7.38
C ARG A 31 -4.18 -7.82 5.89
N ALA A 32 -3.43 -8.50 5.03
CA ALA A 32 -3.72 -8.57 3.60
C ALA A 32 -5.11 -9.17 3.31
N GLN A 33 -5.50 -10.21 4.05
CA GLN A 33 -6.83 -10.82 3.96
C GLN A 33 -7.94 -9.87 4.45
N GLU A 34 -7.70 -9.15 5.55
CA GLU A 34 -8.63 -8.15 6.08
C GLU A 34 -8.85 -7.01 5.09
N VAL A 35 -7.78 -6.49 4.48
CA VAL A 35 -7.86 -5.46 3.43
C VAL A 35 -8.63 -5.98 2.23
N TRP A 36 -8.27 -7.16 1.71
CA TRP A 36 -8.96 -7.77 0.58
C TRP A 36 -10.47 -7.89 0.82
N LYS A 37 -10.87 -8.36 2.00
CA LYS A 37 -12.28 -8.53 2.38
C LYS A 37 -12.96 -7.18 2.67
N GLY A 38 -12.29 -6.29 3.39
CA GLY A 38 -12.83 -5.01 3.84
C GLY A 38 -13.13 -4.04 2.70
N PHE A 39 -12.35 -4.12 1.62
CA PHE A 39 -12.57 -3.34 0.39
C PHE A 39 -13.32 -4.12 -0.70
N GLU A 40 -13.83 -5.31 -0.38
CA GLU A 40 -14.57 -6.18 -1.30
C GLU A 40 -13.84 -6.44 -2.62
N CYS A 41 -12.51 -6.58 -2.57
CA CYS A 41 -11.67 -6.78 -3.75
C CYS A 41 -12.10 -8.05 -4.50
N LYS A 42 -12.35 -7.91 -5.81
CA LYS A 42 -12.71 -9.03 -6.68
C LYS A 42 -11.52 -9.54 -7.45
N THR A 43 -10.55 -8.67 -7.68
CA THR A 43 -9.35 -8.93 -8.48
C THR A 43 -8.11 -8.37 -7.81
N LEU A 44 -6.93 -8.88 -8.19
CA LEU A 44 -5.66 -8.31 -7.76
C LEU A 44 -5.49 -6.85 -8.23
N TRP A 45 -6.17 -6.46 -9.32
CA TRP A 45 -6.29 -5.08 -9.73
C TRP A 45 -6.93 -4.21 -8.63
N ASP A 46 -8.11 -4.59 -8.13
CA ASP A 46 -8.82 -3.85 -7.08
C ASP A 46 -7.95 -3.70 -5.83
N TYR A 47 -7.29 -4.78 -5.45
CA TYR A 47 -6.36 -4.77 -4.32
C TYR A 47 -5.18 -3.82 -4.56
N SER A 48 -4.58 -3.82 -5.75
CA SER A 48 -3.48 -2.90 -6.08
C SER A 48 -3.90 -1.43 -6.08
N GLU A 49 -5.12 -1.13 -6.52
CA GLU A 49 -5.68 0.23 -6.48
C GLU A 49 -5.85 0.72 -5.04
N VAL A 50 -6.31 -0.15 -4.12
CA VAL A 50 -6.44 0.19 -2.69
C VAL A 50 -5.09 0.56 -2.09
N TYR A 51 -4.04 -0.25 -2.36
CA TYR A 51 -2.69 0.03 -1.89
C TYR A 51 -2.16 1.35 -2.47
N LEU A 52 -2.22 1.49 -3.79
CA LEU A 52 -1.70 2.68 -4.46
C LEU A 52 -2.38 3.96 -3.97
N LYS A 53 -3.70 3.92 -3.82
CA LYS A 53 -4.46 5.07 -3.32
C LYS A 53 -4.09 5.40 -1.87
N THR A 54 -3.98 4.39 -1.01
CA THR A 54 -3.61 4.58 0.39
C THR A 54 -2.21 5.21 0.51
N ASP A 55 -1.25 4.71 -0.26
CA ASP A 55 0.12 5.25 -0.26
C ASP A 55 0.15 6.70 -0.76
N ILE A 56 -0.59 7.02 -1.83
CA ILE A 56 -0.70 8.39 -2.35
C ILE A 56 -1.33 9.32 -1.31
N ASP A 57 -2.43 8.90 -0.68
CA ASP A 57 -3.14 9.72 0.30
C ASP A 57 -2.24 10.01 1.52
N LEU A 58 -1.54 9.00 2.03
CA LEU A 58 -0.59 9.16 3.14
C LEU A 58 0.60 10.05 2.79
N LEU A 59 1.21 9.85 1.62
CA LEU A 59 2.32 10.68 1.16
C LEU A 59 1.88 12.13 0.94
N THR A 60 0.67 12.33 0.42
CA THR A 60 0.11 13.67 0.19
C THR A 60 -0.07 14.40 1.51
N ASP A 61 -0.67 13.76 2.52
CA ASP A 61 -0.87 14.36 3.84
C ASP A 61 0.46 14.80 4.48
N ILE A 62 1.46 13.91 4.47
CA ILE A 62 2.81 14.20 4.98
C ILE A 62 3.45 15.36 4.19
N PHE A 63 3.29 15.38 2.87
CA PHE A 63 3.90 16.41 2.03
C PHE A 63 3.25 17.78 2.24
N GLU A 64 1.93 17.82 2.40
CA GLU A 64 1.21 19.06 2.71
C GLU A 64 1.65 19.64 4.05
N ASP A 65 1.82 18.79 5.07
CA ASP A 65 2.30 19.22 6.38
C ASP A 65 3.75 19.66 6.37
N PHE A 66 4.61 18.97 5.63
CA PHE A 66 5.98 19.42 5.38
C PHE A 66 6.01 20.79 4.70
N ARG A 67 5.18 21.00 3.66
CA ARG A 67 5.08 22.27 2.95
C ARG A 67 4.62 23.42 3.85
N LYS A 68 3.59 23.18 4.69
CA LYS A 68 3.13 24.15 5.71
C LYS A 68 4.25 24.49 6.68
N MET A 69 4.94 23.48 7.22
CA MET A 69 6.05 23.65 8.15
C MET A 69 7.21 24.44 7.53
N ALA A 70 7.63 24.08 6.32
CA ALA A 70 8.73 24.73 5.61
C ALA A 70 8.45 26.20 5.34
N LYS A 71 7.21 26.50 4.93
CA LYS A 71 6.76 27.88 4.70
C LYS A 71 6.75 28.69 6.00
N ASN A 72 6.24 28.11 7.09
CA ASN A 72 6.15 28.80 8.38
C ASN A 72 7.52 29.01 9.05
N THR A 73 8.45 28.08 8.88
CA THR A 73 9.74 28.08 9.58
C THR A 73 10.82 28.80 8.78
N TYR A 74 10.86 28.59 7.47
CA TYR A 74 11.94 29.05 6.60
C TYR A 74 11.49 30.05 5.53
N GLY A 75 10.18 30.28 5.37
CA GLY A 75 9.64 31.11 4.29
C GLY A 75 9.76 30.46 2.90
N LEU A 76 10.10 29.18 2.84
CA LEU A 76 10.26 28.42 1.60
C LEU A 76 8.98 27.67 1.27
N ASP A 77 8.54 27.73 0.01
CA ASP A 77 7.41 26.95 -0.49
C ASP A 77 7.93 25.83 -1.41
N PRO A 78 8.27 24.64 -0.85
CA PRO A 78 8.71 23.52 -1.65
C PRO A 78 7.57 23.04 -2.57
N LEU A 79 7.92 22.86 -3.86
CA LEU A 79 7.07 22.31 -4.91
C LEU A 79 7.23 20.79 -4.98
#